data_AF-A0A9P7K5L0-F1
#
_entry.id   AF-A0A9P7K5L0-F1
#
_cell.length_a   1.000
_cell.length_b   1.000
_cell.length_c   1.000
_cell.angle_alpha   90.00
_cell.angle_beta   90.00
_cell.angle_gamma   90.00
#
_symmetry.space_group_name_H-M   'P 1'
#
loop_
_entity.id
_entity.type
_entity.pdbx_description
1 polymer ?
#
loop_
_entity_poly.entity_id
_entity_poly.type
_entity_poly.pdbx_seq_one_letter_code
_entity_poly.pdbx_strand_id
1 'polypeptide(L)'
;MTTSKSLENSTPISYAPGRRTGTGSANVQSPRKTTTLPGTILGFRRVSLLSMITFTGQVPPFGHSASTASYSSLEDLRKAAERPIVVFPECTTSNGRGLLRFAKVFQTEVPVKKYQVFVMCVRYDPPTSLAPTLTLSIPSLLNPLPHLFSLAASLSPPAISIRLLAPSESPSSQLFVVSEIITDATFNDDQLAEVCAALVAQIGKMKRTGMGWEDKASFLEFYRGKRN
;
A
#
# COMPACT_ATOMS: atom_id res chain seq x y z
N MET A 1 -33.63 -45.40 -60.16
CA MET A 1 -34.66 -45.52 -59.11
C MET A 1 -33.97 -46.20 -57.95
N THR A 2 -33.76 -45.63 -56.77
CA THR A 2 -34.61 -44.76 -55.94
C THR A 2 -33.72 -43.90 -55.04
N THR A 3 -34.18 -42.68 -54.79
CA THR A 3 -33.61 -41.62 -53.96
C THR A 3 -33.69 -41.92 -52.46
N SER A 4 -32.68 -41.53 -51.67
CA SER A 4 -32.86 -41.19 -50.26
C SER A 4 -32.02 -39.94 -49.90
N LYS A 5 -32.74 -38.85 -49.63
CA LYS A 5 -32.25 -37.58 -49.07
C LYS A 5 -32.00 -37.77 -47.57
N SER A 6 -30.86 -37.31 -47.05
CA SER A 6 -30.67 -37.10 -45.61
C SER A 6 -30.29 -35.65 -45.32
N LEU A 7 -31.32 -34.91 -44.91
CA LEU A 7 -31.41 -33.77 -44.00
C LEU A 7 -30.13 -32.97 -43.69
N GLU A 8 -30.05 -31.77 -44.28
CA GLU A 8 -29.22 -30.67 -43.80
C GLU A 8 -29.74 -30.17 -42.45
N ASN A 9 -28.90 -30.21 -41.42
CA ASN A 9 -29.16 -29.56 -40.14
C ASN A 9 -29.02 -28.04 -40.30
N SER A 10 -30.14 -27.33 -40.30
CA SER A 10 -30.18 -25.88 -40.29
C SER A 10 -29.73 -25.34 -38.92
N THR A 11 -28.62 -24.61 -38.90
CA THR A 11 -28.20 -23.86 -37.71
C THR A 11 -29.11 -22.65 -37.51
N PRO A 12 -29.62 -22.37 -36.30
CA PRO A 12 -30.48 -21.22 -36.06
C PRO A 12 -29.69 -19.90 -36.21
N ILE A 13 -30.16 -19.05 -37.13
CA ILE A 13 -29.66 -17.70 -37.35
C ILE A 13 -30.04 -16.85 -36.13
N SER A 14 -29.09 -16.58 -35.24
CA SER A 14 -29.25 -15.61 -34.16
C SER A 14 -29.15 -14.19 -34.73
N TYR A 15 -30.29 -13.53 -34.92
CA TYR A 15 -30.36 -12.10 -35.18
C TYR A 15 -30.17 -11.33 -33.87
N ALA A 16 -28.97 -10.79 -33.65
CA ALA A 16 -28.75 -9.75 -32.65
C ALA A 16 -28.63 -8.39 -33.36
N PRO A 17 -29.61 -7.47 -33.23
CA PRO A 17 -29.48 -6.13 -33.75
C PRO A 17 -28.63 -5.33 -32.76
N GLY A 18 -27.31 -5.31 -32.98
CA GLY A 18 -26.36 -4.60 -32.13
C GLY A 18 -25.19 -4.08 -32.96
N ARG A 19 -25.03 -2.76 -32.97
CA ARG A 19 -24.02 -1.98 -33.71
C ARG A 19 -22.61 -2.53 -33.51
N ARG A 20 -22.12 -3.29 -34.50
CA ARG A 20 -20.79 -3.91 -34.57
C ARG A 20 -19.73 -2.83 -34.82
N THR A 21 -19.35 -2.10 -33.78
CA THR A 21 -18.10 -1.30 -33.79
C THR A 21 -16.98 -2.19 -33.28
N GLY A 22 -16.45 -3.00 -34.20
CA GLY A 22 -15.23 -3.76 -33.97
C GLY A 22 -14.03 -2.83 -33.92
N THR A 23 -13.59 -2.46 -32.73
CA THR A 23 -12.18 -2.20 -32.46
C THR A 23 -11.70 -3.31 -31.54
N GLY A 24 -11.07 -4.33 -32.12
CA GLY A 24 -10.48 -5.48 -31.41
C GLY A 24 -9.24 -5.11 -30.57
N SER A 25 -9.08 -3.84 -30.19
CA SER A 25 -7.95 -3.31 -29.43
C SER A 25 -8.32 -3.00 -27.97
N ALA A 26 -9.60 -3.14 -27.59
CA ALA A 26 -10.09 -2.85 -26.24
C ALA A 26 -10.06 -4.06 -25.28
N ASN A 27 -9.39 -5.15 -25.67
CA ASN A 27 -9.11 -6.28 -24.78
C ASN A 27 -7.60 -6.48 -24.57
N VAL A 28 -6.86 -5.36 -24.49
CA VAL A 28 -5.58 -5.39 -23.78
C VAL A 28 -5.96 -5.55 -22.31
N GLN A 29 -6.06 -6.80 -21.87
CA GLN A 29 -5.94 -7.11 -20.45
C GLN A 29 -4.64 -6.45 -20.01
N SER A 30 -4.74 -5.33 -19.29
CA SER A 30 -3.59 -4.71 -18.65
C SER A 30 -2.83 -5.86 -17.98
N PRO A 31 -1.53 -6.05 -18.27
CA PRO A 31 -0.79 -7.20 -17.78
C PRO A 31 -1.07 -7.31 -16.29
N ARG A 32 -1.61 -8.46 -15.89
CA ARG A 32 -1.89 -8.78 -14.50
C ARG A 32 -0.58 -8.50 -13.77
N LYS A 33 -0.51 -7.41 -13.01
CA LYS A 33 0.73 -6.94 -12.38
C LYS A 33 1.38 -8.14 -11.74
N THR A 34 2.59 -8.49 -12.18
CA THR A 34 3.39 -9.52 -11.56
C THR A 34 3.56 -9.08 -10.12
N THR A 35 2.84 -9.71 -9.19
CA THR A 35 2.92 -9.38 -7.77
C THR A 35 4.36 -9.60 -7.36
N THR A 36 5.11 -8.52 -7.11
CA THR A 36 6.44 -8.62 -6.54
C THR A 36 6.32 -9.36 -5.22
N LEU A 37 7.11 -10.43 -5.09
CA LEU A 37 7.12 -11.23 -3.87
C LEU A 37 7.45 -10.29 -2.70
N PRO A 38 6.67 -10.34 -1.61
CA PRO A 38 6.89 -9.47 -0.48
C PRO A 38 8.27 -9.73 0.11
N GLY A 39 9.07 -8.67 0.24
CA GLY A 39 10.37 -8.70 0.89
C GLY A 39 10.21 -8.97 2.39
N THR A 40 11.11 -9.76 2.95
CA THR A 40 11.12 -10.08 4.37
C THR A 40 11.81 -8.96 5.15
N ILE A 41 11.21 -8.56 6.27
CA ILE A 41 11.80 -7.58 7.19
C ILE A 41 12.69 -8.34 8.17
N LEU A 42 13.99 -8.02 8.19
CA LEU A 42 14.96 -8.62 9.11
C LEU A 42 14.83 -8.08 10.54
N GLY A 43 14.47 -6.81 10.69
CA GLY A 43 14.24 -6.19 11.99
C GLY A 43 14.34 -4.67 11.94
N PHE A 44 14.30 -4.05 13.12
CA PHE A 44 14.28 -2.60 13.28
C PHE A 44 15.61 -2.07 13.81
N ARG A 45 15.99 -0.87 13.38
CA ARG A 45 17.15 -0.14 13.90
C ARG A 45 16.71 1.20 14.46
N ARG A 46 17.38 1.67 15.51
CA ARG A 46 17.18 3.02 16.04
C ARG A 46 17.85 4.04 15.13
N VAL A 47 17.11 5.08 14.76
CA VAL A 47 17.61 6.22 13.98
C VAL A 47 17.21 7.52 14.67
N SER A 48 18.03 8.56 14.51
CA SER A 48 17.68 9.89 15.01
C SER A 48 16.57 10.51 14.16
N LEU A 49 15.82 11.46 14.73
CA LEU A 49 14.78 12.18 13.99
C LEU A 49 15.34 12.88 12.75
N LEU A 50 16.51 13.52 12.86
CA LEU A 50 17.12 14.21 11.74
C LEU A 50 17.48 13.22 10.61
N SER A 51 18.01 12.05 10.96
CA SER A 51 18.24 10.97 10.00
C SER A 51 16.93 10.52 9.34
N MET A 52 15.84 10.37 10.10
CA MET A 52 14.53 10.02 9.53
C MET A 52 14.05 11.07 8.52
N ILE A 53 14.22 12.36 8.82
CA ILE A 53 13.89 13.46 7.92
C ILE A 53 14.71 13.37 6.63
N THR A 54 16.01 13.06 6.69
CA THR A 54 16.83 12.89 5.48
C THR A 54 16.46 11.66 4.64
N PHE A 55 15.82 10.65 5.24
CA PHE A 55 15.35 9.45 4.56
C PHE A 55 13.93 9.59 3.96
N THR A 56 13.26 10.73 4.07
CA THR A 56 11.91 10.92 3.51
C THR A 56 11.89 10.67 2.01
N GLY A 57 10.91 9.93 1.49
CA GLY A 57 10.88 9.60 0.05
C GLY A 57 11.77 8.42 -0.34
N GLN A 58 12.76 8.06 0.48
CA GLN A 58 13.57 6.87 0.23
C GLN A 58 12.82 5.59 0.66
N VAL A 59 13.28 4.46 0.15
CA VAL A 59 12.84 3.13 0.54
C VAL A 59 13.74 2.60 1.66
N PRO A 60 13.29 1.60 2.44
CA PRO A 60 14.14 0.94 3.43
C PRO A 60 15.43 0.45 2.77
N PRO A 61 16.58 0.42 3.48
CA PRO A 61 17.79 -0.16 2.92
C PRO A 61 17.55 -1.65 2.61
N PHE A 62 17.52 -2.00 1.33
CA PHE A 62 17.36 -3.36 0.83
C PHE A 62 18.65 -3.83 0.17
N GLY A 63 19.02 -5.11 0.33
CA GLY A 63 20.17 -5.69 -0.36
C GLY A 63 21.57 -5.32 0.16
N HIS A 64 21.69 -4.66 1.32
CA HIS A 64 22.99 -4.51 1.97
C HIS A 64 23.18 -5.62 3.01
N SER A 65 24.13 -6.52 2.72
CA SER A 65 24.66 -7.51 3.65
C SER A 65 24.87 -6.86 5.00
N ALA A 66 24.31 -7.49 6.04
CA ALA A 66 24.37 -7.15 7.46
C ALA A 66 25.56 -6.25 7.81
N SER A 67 25.41 -4.94 7.62
CA SER A 67 26.35 -3.97 8.14
C SER A 67 26.04 -3.95 9.63
N THR A 68 26.88 -4.64 10.41
CA THR A 68 27.16 -4.67 11.87
C THR A 68 26.18 -4.02 12.85
N ALA A 69 24.93 -3.83 12.48
CA ALA A 69 23.92 -3.10 13.20
C ALA A 69 23.01 -4.12 13.85
N SER A 70 22.97 -4.09 15.17
CA SER A 70 22.03 -4.88 15.96
C SER A 70 20.60 -4.55 15.54
N TYR A 71 19.89 -5.52 14.97
CA TYR A 71 18.47 -5.42 14.72
C TYR A 71 17.71 -5.78 16.00
N SER A 72 16.64 -5.03 16.29
CA SER A 72 15.70 -5.35 17.36
C SER A 72 14.38 -5.81 16.78
N SER A 73 13.75 -6.79 17.41
CA SER A 73 12.39 -7.19 17.05
C SER A 73 11.38 -6.14 17.50
N LEU A 74 10.21 -6.09 16.86
CA LEU A 74 9.13 -5.19 17.27
C LEU A 74 8.64 -5.52 18.69
N GLU A 75 8.64 -6.80 19.08
CA GLU A 75 8.24 -7.22 20.42
C GLU A 75 9.20 -6.72 21.51
N ASP A 76 10.50 -6.75 21.25
CA ASP A 76 11.51 -6.26 22.19
C ASP A 76 11.41 -4.74 22.35
N LEU A 77 11.23 -4.01 21.24
CA LEU A 77 10.97 -2.58 21.27
C LEU A 77 9.71 -2.25 22.04
N ARG A 78 8.64 -3.03 21.89
CA ARG A 78 7.38 -2.86 22.63
C ARG A 78 7.56 -3.08 24.14
N LYS A 79 8.31 -4.09 24.54
CA LYS A 79 8.58 -4.37 25.97
C LYS A 79 9.44 -3.28 26.61
N ALA A 80 10.39 -2.72 25.86
CA ALA A 80 11.29 -1.68 26.34
C ALA A 80 10.70 -0.27 26.30
N ALA A 81 9.62 -0.04 25.55
CA ALA A 81 9.05 1.29 25.35
C ALA A 81 8.13 1.71 26.51
N GLU A 82 8.42 2.87 27.10
CA GLU A 82 7.56 3.54 28.10
C GLU A 82 6.45 4.37 27.45
N ARG A 83 6.49 4.55 26.12
CA ARG A 83 5.60 5.44 25.35
C ARG A 83 4.97 4.68 24.18
N PRO A 84 3.82 5.16 23.65
CA PRO A 84 3.17 4.53 22.49
C PRO A 84 4.10 4.42 21.28
N ILE A 85 4.08 3.26 20.63
CA ILE A 85 4.83 3.02 19.40
C ILE A 85 3.89 3.24 18.21
N VAL A 86 4.32 4.10 17.28
CA VAL A 86 3.62 4.32 16.01
C VAL A 86 4.34 3.54 14.92
N VAL A 87 3.60 2.70 14.20
CA VAL A 87 4.14 1.86 13.13
C VAL A 87 3.54 2.30 11.80
N PHE A 88 4.39 2.50 10.79
CA PHE A 88 3.99 2.77 9.41
C PHE A 88 4.29 1.52 8.56
N PRO A 89 3.32 0.59 8.41
CA PRO A 89 3.56 -0.69 7.78
C PRO A 89 3.73 -0.61 6.25
N GLU A 90 3.53 0.55 5.62
CA GLU A 90 3.84 0.76 4.20
C GLU A 90 5.36 0.77 3.92
N CYS A 91 6.21 0.87 4.96
CA CYS A 91 7.67 0.93 4.89
C CYS A 91 8.26 2.05 4.01
N THR A 92 7.43 2.87 3.38
CA THR A 92 7.84 4.00 2.55
C THR A 92 6.79 5.10 2.57
N THR A 93 7.17 6.32 2.21
CA THR A 93 6.20 7.39 1.93
C THR A 93 5.39 7.07 0.67
N SER A 94 4.07 7.02 0.83
CA SER A 94 3.08 6.97 -0.26
C SER A 94 2.80 8.37 -0.82
N ASN A 95 2.20 8.43 -2.00
CA ASN A 95 1.72 9.66 -2.64
C ASN A 95 0.33 10.10 -2.15
N GLY A 96 -0.27 9.38 -1.19
CA GLY A 96 -1.58 9.68 -0.60
C GLY A 96 -2.78 9.37 -1.50
N ARG A 97 -2.58 8.84 -2.72
CA ARG A 97 -3.68 8.51 -3.65
C ARG A 97 -4.19 7.07 -3.53
N GLY A 98 -3.35 6.18 -3.03
CA GLY A 98 -3.67 4.77 -2.83
C GLY A 98 -2.91 4.21 -1.64
N LEU A 99 -3.48 3.16 -1.05
CA LEU A 99 -2.84 2.44 0.03
C LEU A 99 -1.82 1.47 -0.57
N LEU A 100 -0.58 1.56 -0.10
CA LEU A 100 0.45 0.58 -0.45
C LEU A 100 0.17 -0.72 0.29
N ARG A 101 0.66 -1.82 -0.26
CA ARG A 101 0.63 -3.11 0.44
C ARG A 101 1.47 -2.99 1.70
N PHE A 102 0.87 -3.36 2.83
CA PHE A 102 1.59 -3.39 4.10
C PHE A 102 2.63 -4.51 4.08
N ALA A 103 3.82 -4.20 4.59
CA ALA A 103 4.86 -5.18 4.80
C ALA A 103 4.53 -6.03 6.04
N LYS A 104 5.09 -7.24 6.09
CA LYS A 104 4.90 -8.21 7.18
C LYS A 104 5.71 -7.78 8.40
N VAL A 105 5.14 -6.90 9.23
CA VAL A 105 5.80 -6.24 10.37
C VAL A 105 5.40 -6.88 11.70
N PHE A 106 4.15 -7.32 11.84
CA PHE A 106 3.59 -7.65 13.15
C PHE A 106 3.65 -9.13 13.47
N GLN A 107 3.50 -10.02 12.46
CA GLN A 107 3.55 -11.48 12.62
C GLN A 107 2.72 -11.97 13.83
N THR A 108 1.59 -11.33 14.09
CA THR A 108 0.75 -11.55 15.28
C THR A 108 -0.66 -11.91 14.84
N GLU A 109 -1.27 -12.87 15.54
CA GLU A 109 -2.66 -13.27 15.36
C GLU A 109 -3.65 -12.24 15.93
N VAL A 110 -4.83 -12.16 15.33
CA VAL A 110 -5.92 -11.26 15.74
C VAL A 110 -7.05 -12.10 16.38
N PRO A 111 -7.68 -11.68 17.50
CA PRO A 111 -7.56 -10.39 18.18
C PRO A 111 -6.32 -10.25 19.07
N VAL A 112 -5.76 -9.04 19.10
CA VAL A 112 -4.55 -8.75 19.88
C VAL A 112 -4.89 -8.57 21.36
N LYS A 113 -4.53 -9.55 22.19
CA LYS A 113 -4.81 -9.53 23.65
C LYS A 113 -3.74 -8.84 24.49
N LYS A 114 -2.49 -8.80 24.00
CA LYS A 114 -1.32 -8.34 24.77
C LYS A 114 -1.17 -6.82 24.84
N TYR A 115 -1.82 -6.08 23.94
CA TYR A 115 -1.73 -4.63 23.81
C TYR A 115 -2.92 -4.06 23.03
N GLN A 116 -3.16 -2.77 23.21
CA GLN A 116 -4.18 -2.04 22.47
C GLN A 116 -3.60 -1.52 21.15
N VAL A 117 -4.31 -1.77 20.05
CA VAL A 117 -3.97 -1.32 18.71
C VAL A 117 -4.94 -0.24 18.29
N PHE A 118 -4.42 0.95 18.00
CA PHE A 118 -5.18 2.07 17.47
C PHE A 118 -4.88 2.21 15.98
N VAL A 119 -5.93 2.14 15.16
CA VAL A 119 -5.81 2.30 13.70
C VAL A 119 -6.15 3.74 13.34
N MET A 120 -5.18 4.44 12.74
CA MET A 120 -5.33 5.81 12.29
C MET A 120 -5.03 5.90 10.79
N CYS A 121 -5.86 6.62 10.07
CA CYS A 121 -5.66 6.95 8.66
C CYS A 121 -5.35 8.44 8.53
N VAL A 122 -4.17 8.75 7.98
CA VAL A 122 -3.78 10.13 7.66
C VAL A 122 -3.85 10.30 6.15
N ARG A 123 -4.69 11.23 5.70
CA ARG A 123 -4.90 11.54 4.30
C ARG A 123 -4.44 12.95 4.00
N TYR A 124 -3.72 13.09 2.89
CA TYR A 124 -3.30 14.36 2.32
C TYR A 124 -4.14 14.68 1.10
N ASP A 125 -4.49 15.96 0.94
CA ASP A 125 -5.20 16.42 -0.23
C ASP A 125 -4.28 16.44 -1.47
N PRO A 126 -4.85 16.22 -2.67
CA PRO A 126 -4.07 16.22 -3.90
C PRO A 126 -3.47 17.62 -4.16
N PRO A 127 -2.30 17.69 -4.83
CA PRO A 127 -1.71 18.96 -5.19
C PRO A 127 -2.64 19.74 -6.13
N THR A 128 -2.71 21.05 -5.92
CA THR A 128 -3.39 22.00 -6.81
C THR A 128 -2.37 22.99 -7.38
N SER A 129 -2.76 23.82 -8.34
CA SER A 129 -1.85 24.84 -8.90
C SER A 129 -1.31 25.82 -7.87
N LEU A 130 -1.98 25.98 -6.73
CA LEU A 130 -1.64 26.93 -5.66
C LEU A 130 -1.13 26.27 -4.37
N ALA A 131 -1.27 24.94 -4.26
CA ALA A 131 -0.87 24.19 -3.07
C ALA A 131 -0.07 22.94 -3.48
N PRO A 132 1.24 22.87 -3.15
CA PRO A 132 2.04 21.66 -3.35
C PRO A 132 1.58 20.50 -2.47
N THR A 133 1.95 19.28 -2.85
CA THR A 133 1.64 18.08 -2.05
C THR A 133 2.46 18.05 -0.77
N LEU A 134 1.84 17.69 0.36
CA LEU A 134 2.54 17.44 1.63
C LEU A 134 3.37 16.15 1.61
N THR A 135 3.09 15.23 0.69
CA THR A 135 3.79 13.95 0.59
C THR A 135 5.05 14.08 -0.27
N LEU A 136 6.20 13.71 0.29
CA LEU A 136 7.45 13.61 -0.45
C LEU A 136 7.70 12.15 -0.84
N SER A 137 7.30 11.78 -2.06
CA SER A 137 7.42 10.42 -2.58
C SER A 137 8.75 10.14 -3.28
N ILE A 138 9.36 11.16 -3.89
CA ILE A 138 10.60 11.05 -4.67
C ILE A 138 11.69 11.86 -3.94
N PRO A 139 12.80 11.24 -3.53
CA PRO A 139 13.88 11.95 -2.85
C PRO A 139 14.64 12.86 -3.83
N SER A 140 15.03 14.04 -3.37
CA SER A 140 15.86 15.00 -4.11
C SER A 140 17.30 15.04 -3.56
N LEU A 141 18.21 15.77 -4.23
CA LEU A 141 19.63 15.84 -3.83
C LEU A 141 19.84 16.48 -2.45
N LEU A 142 18.97 17.43 -2.08
CA LEU A 142 18.97 18.14 -0.78
C LEU A 142 17.70 17.81 0.03
N ASN A 143 17.35 16.53 0.09
CA ASN A 143 16.13 16.07 0.75
C ASN A 143 16.07 16.45 2.26
N PRO A 144 14.96 16.99 2.79
CA PRO A 144 13.72 17.43 2.14
C PRO A 144 13.65 18.97 1.91
N LEU A 145 14.77 19.69 1.97
CA LEU A 145 14.80 21.16 1.99
C LEU A 145 14.01 21.82 0.84
N PRO A 146 14.19 21.47 -0.45
CA PRO A 146 13.43 22.09 -1.53
C PRO A 146 11.91 21.90 -1.39
N HIS A 147 11.50 20.74 -0.86
CA HIS A 147 10.09 20.45 -0.64
C HIS A 147 9.55 21.29 0.52
N LEU A 148 10.29 21.40 1.62
CA LEU A 148 9.92 22.26 2.75
C LEU A 148 9.81 23.73 2.36
N PHE A 149 10.76 24.25 1.57
CA PHE A 149 10.67 25.61 1.04
C PHE A 149 9.46 25.81 0.13
N SER A 150 9.14 24.82 -0.71
CA SER A 150 7.94 24.87 -1.55
C SER A 150 6.66 24.87 -0.72
N LEU A 151 6.59 24.10 0.37
CA LEU A 151 5.46 24.10 1.30
C LEU A 151 5.34 25.45 2.03
N ALA A 152 6.46 25.99 2.52
CA ALA A 152 6.48 27.27 3.24
C ALA A 152 6.14 28.47 2.34
N ALA A 153 6.45 28.39 1.05
CA ALA A 153 6.15 29.43 0.07
C ALA A 153 4.73 29.32 -0.53
N SER A 154 3.95 28.30 -0.17
CA SER A 154 2.61 28.12 -0.73
C SER A 154 1.61 29.13 -0.16
N LEU A 155 0.76 29.69 -1.04
CA LEU A 155 -0.20 30.73 -0.67
C LEU A 155 -1.39 30.16 0.12
N SER A 156 -1.75 28.90 -0.10
CA SER A 156 -2.84 28.22 0.59
C SER A 156 -2.30 27.17 1.55
N PRO A 157 -2.74 27.16 2.82
CA PRO A 157 -2.26 26.18 3.79
C PRO A 157 -2.70 24.78 3.35
N PRO A 158 -1.77 23.82 3.26
CA PRO A 158 -2.11 22.48 2.89
C PRO A 158 -2.90 21.79 4.02
N ALA A 159 -4.03 21.16 3.67
CA ALA A 159 -4.89 20.50 4.64
C ALA A 159 -4.50 19.01 4.85
N ILE A 160 -4.69 18.54 6.08
CA ILE A 160 -4.47 17.14 6.49
C ILE A 160 -5.77 16.64 7.11
N SER A 161 -6.27 15.50 6.63
CA SER A 161 -7.41 14.81 7.21
C SER A 161 -6.93 13.60 8.01
N ILE A 162 -7.14 13.62 9.33
CA ILE A 162 -6.82 12.52 10.22
C ILE A 162 -8.14 11.85 10.64
N ARG A 163 -8.24 10.54 10.45
CA ARG A 163 -9.39 9.73 10.83
C ARG A 163 -8.93 8.63 11.77
N LEU A 164 -9.56 8.53 12.92
CA LEU A 164 -9.30 7.52 13.93
C LEU A 164 -10.43 6.49 13.91
N LEU A 165 -10.06 5.21 13.94
CA LEU A 165 -11.04 4.13 14.07
C LEU A 165 -11.65 4.12 15.49
N ALA A 166 -12.94 3.81 15.60
CA ALA A 166 -13.57 3.64 16.89
C ALA A 166 -12.94 2.47 17.67
N PRO A 167 -12.72 2.58 18.99
CA PRO A 167 -12.11 1.50 19.78
C PRO A 167 -12.87 0.18 19.71
N SER A 168 -14.19 0.20 19.50
CA SER A 168 -15.04 -0.98 19.35
C SER A 168 -14.73 -1.80 18.10
N GLU A 169 -14.30 -1.15 17.02
CA GLU A 169 -13.93 -1.74 15.73
C GLU A 169 -12.43 -2.04 15.63
N SER A 170 -11.67 -1.79 16.70
CA SER A 170 -10.23 -2.05 16.73
C SER A 170 -9.92 -3.56 16.69
N PRO A 171 -8.79 -3.98 16.10
CA PRO A 171 -8.36 -5.38 16.10
C PRO A 171 -7.97 -5.91 17.50
N SER A 172 -7.97 -5.05 18.52
CA SER A 172 -7.81 -5.41 19.93
C SER A 172 -9.15 -5.62 20.65
N SER A 173 -10.29 -5.32 20.02
CA SER A 173 -11.61 -5.50 20.59
C SER A 173 -11.98 -6.99 20.68
N GLN A 174 -12.63 -7.39 21.77
CA GLN A 174 -13.08 -8.78 21.96
C GLN A 174 -14.20 -9.20 21.00
N LEU A 175 -14.93 -8.22 20.46
CA LEU A 175 -16.02 -8.43 19.50
C LEU A 175 -15.52 -8.42 18.04
N PHE A 176 -14.21 -8.28 17.83
CA PHE A 176 -13.65 -8.15 16.49
C PHE A 176 -13.66 -9.50 15.75
N VAL A 177 -14.40 -9.57 14.65
CA VAL A 177 -14.51 -10.77 13.82
C VAL A 177 -13.62 -10.62 12.58
N VAL A 178 -12.50 -11.34 12.57
CA VAL A 178 -11.49 -11.28 11.49
C VAL A 178 -12.07 -11.63 10.11
N SER A 179 -12.98 -12.62 10.07
CA SER A 179 -13.59 -13.10 8.83
C SER A 179 -14.53 -12.11 8.15
N GLU A 180 -14.99 -11.06 8.86
CA GLU A 180 -15.79 -9.99 8.23
C GLU A 180 -14.93 -9.08 7.35
N ILE A 181 -13.63 -9.00 7.65
CA ILE A 181 -12.71 -8.04 7.04
C ILE A 181 -11.75 -8.74 6.07
N ILE A 182 -11.34 -9.97 6.38
CA ILE A 182 -10.50 -10.79 5.50
C ILE A 182 -11.35 -11.92 4.93
N THR A 183 -11.68 -11.82 3.65
CA THR A 183 -12.35 -12.90 2.89
C THR A 183 -11.38 -13.88 2.24
N ASP A 184 -10.12 -13.48 2.06
CA ASP A 184 -9.11 -14.22 1.30
C ASP A 184 -8.09 -14.91 2.22
N ALA A 185 -8.08 -16.24 2.23
CA ALA A 185 -7.18 -17.10 3.03
C ALA A 185 -5.70 -17.05 2.61
N THR A 186 -5.34 -16.25 1.60
CA THR A 186 -3.98 -16.15 1.03
C THR A 186 -3.01 -15.29 1.86
N PHE A 187 -3.49 -14.59 2.90
CA PHE A 187 -2.68 -13.66 3.70
C PHE A 187 -2.40 -14.16 5.14
N ASN A 188 -2.30 -15.47 5.33
CA ASN A 188 -2.17 -16.09 6.67
C ASN A 188 -0.89 -15.73 7.45
N ASP A 189 0.16 -15.20 6.81
CA ASP A 189 1.43 -14.95 7.51
C ASP A 189 1.41 -13.73 8.46
N ASP A 190 0.59 -12.71 8.18
CA ASP A 190 0.47 -11.52 9.05
C ASP A 190 -0.96 -10.96 9.01
N GLN A 191 -1.86 -11.63 9.74
CA GLN A 191 -3.28 -11.29 9.80
C GLN A 191 -3.51 -9.87 10.31
N LEU A 192 -2.72 -9.40 11.29
CA LEU A 192 -2.87 -8.06 11.84
C LEU A 192 -2.54 -6.98 10.82
N ALA A 193 -1.47 -7.15 10.04
CA ALA A 193 -1.13 -6.21 8.97
C ALA A 193 -2.26 -6.12 7.93
N GLU A 194 -2.83 -7.26 7.54
CA GLU A 194 -3.89 -7.32 6.53
C GLU A 194 -5.21 -6.71 7.03
N VAL A 195 -5.62 -7.03 8.27
CA VAL A 195 -6.76 -6.39 8.93
C VAL A 195 -6.58 -4.88 8.99
N CYS A 196 -5.42 -4.41 9.46
CA CYS A 196 -5.14 -2.99 9.54
C CYS A 196 -5.16 -2.33 8.16
N ALA A 197 -4.66 -2.99 7.12
CA ALA A 197 -4.71 -2.47 5.75
C ALA A 197 -6.15 -2.31 5.25
N ALA A 198 -7.00 -3.30 5.50
CA ALA A 198 -8.41 -3.24 5.12
C ALA A 198 -9.17 -2.13 5.87
N LEU A 199 -8.97 -2.03 7.19
CA LEU A 199 -9.58 -0.98 8.03
C LEU A 199 -9.12 0.42 7.60
N VAL A 200 -7.82 0.63 7.36
CA VAL A 200 -7.31 1.92 6.87
C VAL A 200 -7.88 2.26 5.50
N ALA A 201 -7.98 1.29 4.59
CA ALA A 201 -8.59 1.48 3.29
C ALA A 201 -10.07 1.90 3.39
N GLN A 202 -10.83 1.29 4.30
CA GLN A 202 -12.24 1.60 4.55
C GLN A 202 -12.42 3.00 5.14
N ILE A 203 -11.71 3.32 6.22
CA ILE A 203 -11.80 4.62 6.91
C ILE A 203 -11.34 5.77 5.99
N GLY A 204 -10.24 5.55 5.26
CA GLY A 204 -9.62 6.51 4.36
C GLY A 204 -10.28 6.63 2.99
N LYS A 205 -11.23 5.73 2.67
CA LYS A 205 -11.80 5.54 1.33
C LYS A 205 -10.70 5.46 0.26
N MET A 206 -9.66 4.67 0.54
CA MET A 206 -8.47 4.54 -0.30
C MET A 206 -8.49 3.21 -1.06
N LYS A 207 -8.11 3.24 -2.32
CA LYS A 207 -7.95 2.01 -3.11
C LYS A 207 -6.64 1.32 -2.73
N ARG A 208 -6.71 0.01 -2.47
CA ARG A 208 -5.53 -0.84 -2.29
C ARG A 208 -4.86 -1.05 -3.64
N THR A 209 -3.59 -0.71 -3.75
CA THR A 209 -2.89 -0.70 -5.04
C THR A 209 -2.23 -2.03 -5.39
N GLY A 210 -2.05 -2.90 -4.40
CA GLY A 210 -1.26 -4.13 -4.52
C GLY A 210 0.24 -3.90 -4.69
N MET A 211 0.68 -2.63 -4.75
CA MET A 211 2.08 -2.26 -4.88
C MET A 211 2.73 -2.18 -3.51
N GLY A 212 3.90 -2.79 -3.35
CA GLY A 212 4.67 -2.72 -2.12
C GLY A 212 5.77 -1.65 -2.16
N TRP A 213 6.54 -1.58 -1.09
CA TRP A 213 7.73 -0.74 -1.03
C TRP A 213 8.82 -1.24 -2.00
N GLU A 214 8.79 -2.52 -2.36
CA GLU A 214 9.69 -3.15 -3.32
C GLU A 214 9.49 -2.59 -4.73
N ASP A 215 8.24 -2.36 -5.15
CA ASP A 215 7.93 -1.74 -6.42
C ASP A 215 8.44 -0.30 -6.48
N LYS A 216 8.37 0.42 -5.35
CA LYS A 216 8.94 1.75 -5.25
C LYS A 216 10.46 1.72 -5.33
N ALA A 217 11.11 0.72 -4.75
CA ALA A 217 12.56 0.55 -4.83
C ALA A 217 13.00 0.40 -6.30
N SER A 218 12.37 -0.52 -7.03
CA SER A 218 12.59 -0.74 -8.46
C SER A 218 12.28 0.51 -9.28
N PHE A 219 11.21 1.25 -8.95
CA PHE A 219 10.89 2.52 -9.59
C PHE A 219 11.95 3.59 -9.36
N LEU A 220 12.48 3.72 -8.14
CA LEU A 220 13.53 4.69 -7.84
C LEU A 220 14.84 4.37 -8.55
N GLU A 221 15.18 3.09 -8.68
CA GLU A 221 16.33 2.64 -9.47
C GLU A 221 16.17 3.01 -10.94
N PHE A 222 15.02 2.68 -11.54
CA PHE A 222 14.70 3.07 -12.91
C PHE A 222 14.71 4.60 -13.11
N TYR A 223 14.12 5.35 -12.19
CA TYR A 223 14.05 6.81 -12.25
C TYR A 223 15.44 7.46 -12.19
N ARG A 224 16.34 6.92 -11.35
CA ARG A 224 17.74 7.37 -11.27
C ARG A 224 18.51 6.99 -12.53
N GLY A 225 18.32 5.78 -13.04
CA GLY A 225 18.97 5.30 -14.27
C GLY A 225 18.62 6.12 -15.51
N LYS A 226 17.41 6.67 -15.60
CA LYS A 226 16.98 7.56 -16.71
C LYS A 226 17.54 8.98 -16.60
N ARG A 227 18.00 9.40 -15.42
CA ARG A 227 18.46 10.77 -15.15
C ARG A 227 19.97 10.94 -15.31
N ASN A 228 20.69 9.83 -15.48
CA ASN A 228 22.09 9.75 -15.90
C ASN A 228 22.15 9.47 -17.41
#